data_AF-A0A8W8M5R1-F1
#
_entry.id   AF-A0A8W8M5R1-F1
#
_cell.length_a   1.000
_cell.length_b   1.000
_cell.length_c   1.000
_cell.angle_alpha   90.00
_cell.angle_beta   90.00
_cell.angle_gamma   90.00
#
_symmetry.space_group_name_H-M   'P 1'
#
loop_
_entity.id
_entity.type
_entity.pdbx_description
1 polymer ?
#
loop_
_entity_poly.entity_id
_entity_poly.type
_entity_poly.pdbx_seq_one_letter_code
_entity_poly.pdbx_strand_id
1 'polypeptide(L)'
;KHQLFPLVVEAIHSKPRYNRETAEDYEMAVIGVPNVGKSTFINYVRRSHTTIKKKSLRVGAVAGVTKVLSGKIRANFNPPVFLMDTPGILTPQVSDLEEGMKLALCGCFPDHVVGEDLIADYMLFWFNKNSDFRYVEHFGLPEPTDNVKVLLNHVAKENQLVKRIKSPDSREHQFFPDYVAAATLVLKQFREGGLGPVLLEDF
;
A
#
# COMPACT_ATOMS: atom_id res chain seq x y z
N LYS A 1 -21.90 -3.91 14.93
CA LYS A 1 -20.57 -3.27 14.71
C LYS A 1 -19.52 -3.56 15.82
N HIS A 2 -19.68 -4.55 16.71
CA HIS A 2 -18.76 -4.80 17.85
C HIS A 2 -18.37 -6.28 18.08
N GLN A 3 -18.19 -7.10 17.05
CA GLN A 3 -17.99 -8.55 17.24
C GLN A 3 -16.53 -9.04 17.26
N LEU A 4 -15.56 -8.20 16.88
CA LEU A 4 -14.19 -8.68 16.70
C LEU A 4 -13.52 -9.15 18.00
N PHE A 5 -13.66 -8.40 19.09
CA PHE A 5 -13.05 -8.79 20.36
C PHE A 5 -13.67 -10.03 20.99
N PRO A 6 -15.02 -10.17 21.02
CA PRO A 6 -15.65 -11.43 21.42
C PRO A 6 -15.12 -12.64 20.63
N LEU A 7 -15.03 -12.52 19.29
CA LEU A 7 -14.48 -13.57 18.44
C LEU A 7 -13.01 -13.88 18.75
N VAL A 8 -12.20 -12.85 18.99
CA VAL A 8 -10.79 -13.01 19.38
C VAL A 8 -10.68 -13.71 20.73
N VAL A 9 -11.47 -13.31 21.72
CA VAL A 9 -11.49 -13.90 23.07
C VAL A 9 -11.97 -15.35 23.01
N GLU A 10 -13.00 -15.65 22.22
CA GLU A 10 -13.49 -17.01 21.99
C GLU A 10 -12.41 -17.89 21.32
N ALA A 11 -11.78 -17.42 20.24
CA ALA A 11 -10.71 -18.13 19.55
C ALA A 11 -9.52 -18.40 20.48
N ILE A 12 -9.21 -17.44 21.34
CA ILE A 12 -8.18 -17.54 22.37
C ILE A 12 -8.53 -18.62 23.41
N HIS A 13 -9.76 -18.63 23.94
CA HIS A 13 -10.20 -19.61 24.95
C HIS A 13 -10.38 -21.02 24.37
N SER A 14 -10.64 -21.14 23.08
CA SER A 14 -10.82 -22.44 22.40
C SER A 14 -9.53 -23.26 22.25
N LYS A 15 -8.35 -22.67 22.54
CA LYS A 15 -7.05 -23.33 22.37
C LYS A 15 -6.34 -23.59 23.71
N PRO A 16 -5.81 -24.81 23.94
CA PRO A 16 -5.06 -25.11 25.15
C PRO A 16 -3.76 -24.29 25.21
N ARG A 17 -3.43 -23.78 26.41
CA ARG A 17 -2.25 -22.96 26.66
C ARG A 17 -1.06 -23.82 27.12
N TYR A 18 -0.32 -24.37 26.16
CA TYR A 18 0.96 -25.05 26.47
C TYR A 18 1.97 -24.06 27.08
N ASN A 19 2.55 -24.39 28.24
CA ASN A 19 3.61 -23.63 28.94
C ASN A 19 3.26 -22.20 29.43
N ARG A 20 1.98 -21.79 29.46
CA ARG A 20 1.52 -20.49 30.00
C ARG A 20 0.19 -20.57 30.76
N GLU A 21 -0.10 -21.70 31.41
CA GLU A 21 -1.36 -21.91 32.12
C GLU A 21 -1.61 -20.88 33.24
N THR A 22 -0.55 -20.36 33.86
CA THR A 22 -0.62 -19.37 34.95
C THR A 22 -0.63 -17.91 34.51
N ALA A 23 -0.41 -17.62 33.23
CA ALA A 23 -0.37 -16.26 32.72
C ALA A 23 -1.77 -15.78 32.31
N GLU A 24 -2.36 -14.81 32.98
CA GLU A 24 -3.72 -14.33 32.68
C GLU A 24 -3.79 -13.42 31.44
N ASP A 25 -2.64 -12.96 30.94
CA ASP A 25 -2.55 -12.05 29.80
C ASP A 25 -2.39 -12.77 28.45
N TYR A 26 -2.90 -12.14 27.40
CA TYR A 26 -2.85 -12.62 26.03
C TYR A 26 -2.07 -11.64 25.17
N GLU A 27 -1.28 -12.17 24.23
CA GLU A 27 -0.54 -11.37 23.26
C GLU A 27 -1.03 -11.71 21.85
N MET A 28 -1.25 -10.68 21.06
CA MET A 28 -1.69 -10.77 19.68
C MET A 28 -0.75 -9.96 18.80
N ALA A 29 -0.35 -10.53 17.66
CA ALA A 29 0.35 -9.82 16.60
C ALA A 29 -0.55 -9.72 15.36
N VAL A 30 -0.48 -8.60 14.63
CA VAL A 30 -1.21 -8.38 13.38
C VAL A 30 -0.22 -8.46 12.22
N ILE A 31 -0.18 -9.62 11.56
CA ILE A 31 0.80 -9.91 10.51
C ILE A 31 0.18 -9.67 9.13
N GLY A 32 0.98 -9.21 8.17
CA GLY A 32 0.59 -9.05 6.78
C GLY A 32 1.55 -8.16 6.00
N VAL A 33 1.42 -8.17 4.67
CA VAL A 33 2.27 -7.40 3.75
C VAL A 33 2.16 -5.89 4.00
N PRO A 34 3.16 -5.06 3.66
CA PRO A 34 3.12 -3.60 3.80
C PRO A 34 1.85 -2.99 3.21
N ASN A 35 1.44 -1.85 3.74
CA ASN A 35 0.32 -1.04 3.22
C ASN A 35 -1.09 -1.67 3.21
N VAL A 36 -1.30 -2.90 3.70
CA VAL A 36 -2.65 -3.50 3.91
C VAL A 36 -3.47 -2.90 5.07
N GLY A 37 -3.03 -1.77 5.64
CA GLY A 37 -3.78 -1.10 6.72
C GLY A 37 -3.57 -1.66 8.14
N LYS A 38 -2.54 -2.47 8.38
CA LYS A 38 -2.24 -3.05 9.72
C LYS A 38 -2.16 -1.98 10.82
N SER A 39 -1.40 -0.90 10.61
CA SER A 39 -1.26 0.17 11.60
C SER A 39 -2.57 0.94 11.79
N THR A 40 -3.39 1.07 10.75
CA THR A 40 -4.74 1.65 10.84
C THR A 40 -5.64 0.79 11.72
N PHE A 41 -5.62 -0.53 11.52
CA PHE A 41 -6.35 -1.49 12.34
C PHE A 41 -5.90 -1.46 13.81
N ILE A 42 -4.59 -1.49 14.07
CA ILE A 42 -4.03 -1.40 15.43
C ILE A 42 -4.46 -0.08 16.10
N ASN A 43 -4.37 1.04 15.38
CA ASN A 43 -4.81 2.34 15.89
C ASN A 43 -6.32 2.39 16.17
N TYR A 44 -7.15 1.77 15.33
CA TYR A 44 -8.59 1.66 15.53
C TYR A 44 -8.90 0.87 16.80
N VAL A 45 -8.37 -0.34 16.91
CA VAL A 45 -8.54 -1.21 18.09
C VAL A 45 -8.14 -0.49 19.37
N ARG A 46 -6.99 0.20 19.34
CA ARG A 46 -6.50 0.97 20.48
C ARG A 46 -7.45 2.11 20.89
N ARG A 47 -8.13 2.76 19.95
CA ARG A 47 -9.10 3.83 20.24
C ARG A 47 -10.44 3.29 20.74
N SER A 48 -10.87 2.12 20.24
CA SER A 48 -12.18 1.54 20.55
C SER A 48 -12.25 0.87 21.92
N HIS A 49 -11.13 0.38 22.47
CA HIS A 49 -11.13 -0.42 23.70
C HIS A 49 -10.27 0.13 24.85
N THR A 50 -9.61 1.28 24.65
CA THR A 50 -8.78 1.91 25.67
C THR A 50 -9.09 3.41 25.77
N THR A 51 -9.45 3.89 26.97
CA THR A 51 -9.71 5.31 27.29
C THR A 51 -8.43 6.18 27.28
N ILE A 52 -7.27 5.55 27.09
CA ILE A 52 -5.95 6.19 27.17
C ILE A 52 -5.59 6.78 25.80
N LYS A 53 -5.64 8.11 25.69
CA LYS A 53 -5.14 8.89 24.53
C LYS A 53 -3.60 8.86 24.46
N LYS A 54 -2.99 7.75 24.00
CA LYS A 54 -1.54 7.68 23.70
C LYS A 54 -1.24 8.03 22.22
N LYS A 55 -0.04 8.56 21.93
CA LYS A 55 0.43 8.99 20.60
C LYS A 55 0.09 7.99 19.49
N SER A 56 -0.53 8.44 18.40
CA SER A 56 -0.85 7.63 17.21
C SER A 56 0.38 6.96 16.63
N LEU A 57 0.27 5.69 16.21
CA LEU A 57 1.27 5.10 15.32
C LEU A 57 1.26 5.89 14.02
N ARG A 58 2.45 6.16 13.44
CA ARG A 58 2.57 6.85 12.15
C ARG A 58 1.96 5.97 11.07
N VAL A 59 0.94 6.47 10.40
CA VAL A 59 0.35 5.85 9.21
C VAL A 59 0.90 6.61 8.01
N GLY A 60 1.56 5.91 7.09
CA GLY A 60 2.04 6.47 5.84
C GLY A 60 2.01 5.39 4.77
N ALA A 61 1.68 5.77 3.53
CA ALA A 61 1.55 4.86 2.39
C ALA A 61 2.89 4.35 1.84
N VAL A 62 4.02 4.70 2.47
CA VAL A 62 5.35 4.28 2.03
C VAL A 62 5.69 2.96 2.72
N ALA A 63 6.00 1.92 1.92
CA ALA A 63 6.47 0.65 2.45
C ALA A 63 7.73 0.85 3.31
N GLY A 64 7.83 0.17 4.46
CA GLY A 64 8.98 0.26 5.36
C GLY A 64 8.95 1.41 6.39
N VAL A 65 7.81 2.08 6.58
CA VAL A 65 7.65 3.13 7.63
C VAL A 65 7.69 2.56 9.06
N THR A 66 7.20 1.35 9.28
CA THR A 66 7.30 0.67 10.59
C THR A 66 8.69 0.04 10.74
N LYS A 67 9.66 0.82 11.20
CA LYS A 67 11.05 0.37 11.40
C LYS A 67 11.34 -0.22 12.79
N VAL A 68 10.39 -0.15 13.72
CA VAL A 68 10.59 -0.53 15.13
C VAL A 68 9.33 -1.21 15.67
N LEU A 69 9.51 -2.34 16.36
CA LEU A 69 8.47 -2.93 17.22
C LEU A 69 8.13 -1.92 18.31
N SER A 70 7.07 -1.12 18.11
CA SER A 70 6.57 -0.25 19.16
C SER A 70 5.93 -1.13 20.23
N GLY A 71 6.32 -0.94 21.51
CA GLY A 71 5.99 -1.84 22.62
C GLY A 71 4.51 -2.20 22.79
N LYS A 72 4.26 -3.26 23.57
CA LYS A 72 2.93 -3.87 23.82
C LYS A 72 1.82 -2.83 24.05
N ILE A 73 0.80 -2.82 23.20
CA ILE A 73 -0.37 -1.95 23.31
C ILE A 73 -1.50 -2.72 23.99
N ARG A 74 -2.01 -2.27 25.13
CA ARG A 74 -3.15 -2.93 25.79
C ARG A 74 -4.43 -2.69 24.99
N ALA A 75 -5.03 -3.79 24.54
CA ALA A 75 -6.18 -3.87 23.65
C ALA A 75 -7.47 -4.26 24.39
N ASN A 76 -7.36 -5.01 25.48
CA ASN A 76 -8.48 -5.30 26.39
C ASN A 76 -7.99 -5.34 27.85
N PHE A 77 -8.87 -5.00 28.79
CA PHE A 77 -8.58 -4.99 30.22
C PHE A 77 -8.98 -6.30 30.91
N ASN A 78 -10.10 -6.91 30.51
CA ASN A 78 -10.57 -8.16 31.09
C ASN A 78 -11.15 -9.08 29.99
N PRO A 79 -10.45 -10.17 29.62
CA PRO A 79 -9.09 -10.51 30.04
C PRO A 79 -8.04 -9.50 29.50
N PRO A 80 -6.85 -9.38 30.12
CA PRO A 80 -5.77 -8.55 29.60
C PRO A 80 -5.31 -9.05 28.21
N VAL A 81 -5.51 -8.26 27.16
CA VAL A 81 -5.01 -8.56 25.80
C VAL A 81 -4.07 -7.46 25.37
N PHE A 82 -2.91 -7.81 24.85
CA PHE A 82 -1.88 -6.90 24.34
C PHE A 82 -1.66 -7.13 22.85
N LEU A 83 -1.73 -6.06 22.06
CA LEU A 83 -1.39 -6.01 20.64
C LEU A 83 0.07 -5.60 20.46
N MET A 84 0.83 -6.37 19.68
CA MET A 84 2.18 -6.04 19.25
C MET A 84 2.12 -5.34 17.88
N ASP A 85 2.77 -4.18 17.78
CA ASP A 85 2.95 -3.48 16.50
C ASP A 85 4.06 -4.16 15.70
N THR A 86 3.67 -5.03 14.76
CA THR A 86 4.60 -5.74 13.90
C THR A 86 4.81 -5.00 12.58
N PRO A 87 6.06 -4.91 12.08
CA PRO A 87 6.31 -4.34 10.76
C PRO A 87 5.57 -5.14 9.67
N GLY A 88 5.32 -4.51 8.52
CA GLY A 88 4.86 -5.25 7.35
C GLY A 88 5.91 -6.26 6.92
N ILE A 89 5.56 -7.54 6.95
CA ILE A 89 6.44 -8.63 6.51
C ILE A 89 5.96 -9.02 5.12
N LEU A 90 6.79 -8.76 4.10
CA LEU A 90 6.65 -9.41 2.80
C LEU A 90 7.26 -10.80 2.90
N THR A 91 6.66 -11.76 2.21
CA THR A 91 7.30 -13.05 1.96
C THR A 91 8.65 -12.77 1.25
N PRO A 92 9.77 -13.33 1.73
CA PRO A 92 11.11 -13.02 1.20
C PRO A 92 11.33 -13.46 -0.25
N GLN A 93 10.43 -14.26 -0.82
CA GLN A 93 10.43 -14.67 -2.21
C GLN A 93 9.03 -14.46 -2.78
N VAL A 94 8.91 -13.54 -3.74
CA VAL A 94 7.76 -13.53 -4.64
C VAL A 94 8.05 -14.60 -5.68
N SER A 95 7.26 -15.67 -5.71
CA SER A 95 7.46 -16.81 -6.60
C SER A 95 7.08 -16.51 -8.04
N ASP A 96 6.15 -15.58 -8.25
CA ASP A 96 5.63 -15.20 -9.56
C ASP A 96 5.83 -13.70 -9.86
N LEU A 97 6.24 -13.40 -11.09
CA LEU A 97 6.50 -12.03 -11.50
C LEU A 97 5.21 -11.21 -11.56
N GLU A 98 4.10 -11.80 -12.03
CA GLU A 98 2.81 -11.10 -12.13
C GLU A 98 2.28 -10.76 -10.73
N GLU A 99 2.32 -11.70 -9.78
CA GLU A 99 2.04 -11.43 -8.35
C GLU A 99 2.91 -10.29 -7.79
N GLY A 100 4.20 -10.27 -8.12
CA GLY A 100 5.12 -9.21 -7.71
C GLY A 100 4.73 -7.84 -8.24
N MET A 101 4.31 -7.78 -9.51
CA MET A 101 3.84 -6.54 -10.14
C MET A 101 2.49 -6.08 -9.58
N LYS A 102 1.57 -6.99 -9.25
CA LYS A 102 0.33 -6.66 -8.52
C LYS A 102 0.64 -6.04 -7.16
N LEU A 103 1.55 -6.64 -6.40
CA LEU A 103 2.00 -6.13 -5.10
C LEU A 103 2.68 -4.76 -5.25
N ALA A 104 3.50 -4.55 -6.27
CA ALA A 104 4.13 -3.26 -6.58
C ALA A 104 3.08 -2.20 -6.95
N LEU A 105 2.09 -2.55 -7.76
CA LEU A 105 0.98 -1.67 -8.12
C LEU A 105 0.17 -1.25 -6.88
N CYS A 106 -0.06 -2.17 -5.94
CA CYS A 106 -0.66 -1.90 -4.62
C CYS A 106 0.25 -1.11 -3.66
N GLY A 107 1.50 -0.81 -4.05
CA GLY A 107 2.46 -0.06 -3.24
C GLY A 107 3.10 -0.88 -2.12
N CYS A 108 3.13 -2.22 -2.21
CA CYS A 108 3.75 -3.06 -1.18
C CYS A 108 5.29 -2.95 -1.18
N PHE A 109 5.87 -2.51 -2.29
CA PHE A 109 7.30 -2.22 -2.44
C PHE A 109 7.52 -0.70 -2.59
N PRO A 110 8.70 -0.18 -2.25
CA PRO A 110 9.08 1.16 -2.68
C PRO A 110 9.17 1.21 -4.21
N ASP A 111 8.48 2.16 -4.84
CA ASP A 111 8.29 2.19 -6.29
C ASP A 111 9.62 2.17 -7.08
N HIS A 112 10.59 3.00 -6.69
CA HIS A 112 11.92 3.04 -7.28
C HIS A 112 12.72 1.72 -7.28
N VAL A 113 12.34 0.75 -6.43
CA VAL A 113 12.99 -0.58 -6.43
C VAL A 113 12.53 -1.40 -7.64
N VAL A 114 11.29 -1.21 -8.07
CA VAL A 114 10.71 -1.91 -9.24
C VAL A 114 10.85 -1.04 -10.50
N GLY A 115 10.70 0.28 -10.37
CA GLY A 115 10.62 1.25 -11.46
C GLY A 115 9.19 1.77 -11.62
N GLU A 116 8.98 3.06 -11.37
CA GLU A 116 7.65 3.70 -11.44
C GLU A 116 7.01 3.52 -12.81
N ASP A 117 7.80 3.63 -13.88
CA ASP A 117 7.39 3.44 -15.26
C ASP A 117 6.99 1.99 -15.56
N LEU A 118 7.74 1.01 -15.04
CA LEU A 118 7.40 -0.41 -15.17
C LEU A 118 6.12 -0.79 -14.43
N ILE A 119 5.90 -0.23 -13.23
CA ILE A 119 4.65 -0.44 -12.50
C ILE A 119 3.48 0.21 -13.26
N ALA A 120 3.66 1.41 -13.82
CA ALA A 120 2.63 2.07 -14.62
C ALA A 120 2.33 1.33 -15.93
N ASP A 121 3.34 0.74 -16.56
CA ASP A 121 3.20 -0.11 -17.74
C ASP A 121 2.38 -1.37 -17.42
N TYR A 122 2.69 -2.02 -16.29
CA TYR A 122 1.90 -3.15 -15.82
C TYR A 122 0.45 -2.77 -15.51
N MET A 123 0.21 -1.61 -14.91
CA MET A 123 -1.15 -1.09 -14.68
C MET A 123 -1.90 -0.98 -16.01
N LEU A 124 -1.27 -0.38 -17.03
CA LEU A 124 -1.85 -0.20 -18.36
C LEU A 124 -2.15 -1.55 -19.03
N PHE A 125 -1.17 -2.47 -19.01
CA PHE A 125 -1.33 -3.83 -19.49
C PHE A 125 -2.52 -4.54 -18.81
N TRP A 126 -2.63 -4.45 -17.48
CA TRP A 126 -3.69 -5.10 -16.72
C TRP A 126 -5.07 -4.55 -17.12
N PHE A 127 -5.21 -3.23 -17.25
CA PHE A 127 -6.45 -2.60 -17.72
C PHE A 127 -6.82 -3.05 -19.14
N ASN A 128 -5.86 -3.02 -20.08
CA ASN A 128 -6.07 -3.44 -21.46
C ASN A 128 -6.44 -4.94 -21.56
N LYS A 129 -5.74 -5.81 -20.83
CA LYS A 129 -5.99 -7.26 -20.76
C LYS A 129 -7.42 -7.57 -20.29
N ASN A 130 -7.96 -6.76 -19.38
CA ASN A 130 -9.32 -6.88 -18.86
C ASN A 130 -10.38 -6.11 -19.65
N SER A 131 -10.01 -5.54 -20.82
CA SER A 131 -10.89 -4.67 -21.62
C SER A 131 -11.49 -3.51 -20.83
N ASP A 132 -10.77 -3.01 -19.82
CA ASP A 132 -11.19 -1.92 -18.95
C ASP A 132 -10.41 -0.65 -19.30
N PHE A 133 -11.03 0.21 -20.10
CA PHE A 133 -10.40 1.41 -20.64
C PHE A 133 -10.74 2.69 -19.86
N ARG A 134 -11.21 2.59 -18.61
CA ARG A 134 -11.56 3.77 -17.80
C ARG A 134 -10.42 4.76 -17.60
N TYR A 135 -9.16 4.30 -17.73
CA TYR A 135 -7.99 5.16 -17.66
C TYR A 135 -7.97 6.20 -18.79
N VAL A 136 -8.58 5.89 -19.94
CA VAL A 136 -8.65 6.81 -21.09
C VAL A 136 -9.43 8.05 -20.69
N GLU A 137 -10.64 7.87 -20.15
CA GLU A 137 -11.46 8.98 -19.66
C GLU A 137 -10.82 9.67 -18.45
N HIS A 138 -10.29 8.89 -17.50
CA HIS A 138 -9.68 9.42 -16.27
C HIS A 138 -8.51 10.37 -16.53
N PHE A 139 -7.62 10.01 -17.48
CA PHE A 139 -6.45 10.79 -17.82
C PHE A 139 -6.65 11.69 -19.05
N GLY A 140 -7.82 11.68 -19.68
CA GLY A 140 -8.13 12.51 -20.85
C GLY A 140 -7.48 12.08 -22.16
N LEU A 141 -7.14 10.78 -22.32
CA LEU A 141 -6.58 10.28 -23.57
C LEU A 141 -7.63 10.25 -24.68
N PRO A 142 -7.22 10.45 -25.95
CA PRO A 142 -8.14 10.36 -27.09
C PRO A 142 -8.63 8.93 -27.35
N GLU A 143 -7.80 7.93 -27.09
CA GLU A 143 -8.09 6.52 -27.33
C GLU A 143 -7.25 5.60 -26.40
N PRO A 144 -7.64 4.33 -26.23
CA PRO A 144 -6.82 3.33 -25.57
C PRO A 144 -5.42 3.20 -26.18
N THR A 145 -4.42 2.91 -25.35
CA THR A 145 -3.04 2.74 -25.80
C THR A 145 -2.38 1.56 -25.11
N ASP A 146 -1.49 0.87 -25.82
CA ASP A 146 -0.64 -0.19 -25.27
C ASP A 146 0.81 0.26 -25.09
N ASN A 147 1.04 1.57 -25.17
CA ASN A 147 2.36 2.16 -24.98
C ASN A 147 2.34 3.11 -23.78
N VAL A 148 2.93 2.68 -22.67
CA VAL A 148 3.02 3.48 -21.44
C VAL A 148 3.65 4.85 -21.69
N LYS A 149 4.58 5.01 -22.64
CA LYS A 149 5.18 6.32 -22.93
C LYS A 149 4.17 7.31 -23.50
N VAL A 150 3.16 6.83 -24.24
CA VAL A 150 2.06 7.68 -24.73
C VAL A 150 1.24 8.19 -23.54
N LEU A 151 0.86 7.29 -22.63
CA LEU A 151 0.16 7.64 -21.38
C LEU A 151 0.99 8.62 -20.54
N LEU A 152 2.24 8.31 -20.24
CA LEU A 152 3.11 9.13 -19.40
C LEU A 152 3.42 10.49 -20.02
N ASN A 153 3.60 10.56 -21.35
CA ASN A 153 3.80 11.83 -22.03
C ASN A 153 2.53 12.70 -21.99
N HIS A 154 1.36 12.09 -22.17
CA HIS A 154 0.09 12.80 -22.04
C HIS A 154 -0.08 13.36 -20.62
N VAL A 155 0.05 12.50 -19.60
CA VAL A 155 -0.04 12.91 -18.19
C VAL A 155 0.99 13.97 -17.83
N ALA A 156 2.24 13.84 -18.31
CA ALA A 156 3.30 14.81 -18.07
C ALA A 156 2.95 16.19 -18.66
N LYS A 157 2.39 16.23 -19.87
CA LYS A 157 1.99 17.48 -20.53
C LYS A 157 0.82 18.15 -19.80
N GLU A 158 -0.25 17.40 -19.53
CA GLU A 158 -1.45 17.93 -18.86
C GLU A 158 -1.14 18.46 -17.46
N ASN A 159 -0.17 17.86 -16.76
CA ASN A 159 0.22 18.25 -15.41
C ASN A 159 1.50 19.11 -15.34
N GLN A 160 2.01 19.58 -16.49
CA GLN A 160 3.22 20.41 -16.59
C GLN A 160 4.46 19.81 -15.88
N LEU A 161 4.59 18.49 -15.92
CA LEU A 161 5.68 17.75 -15.31
C LEU A 161 6.87 17.72 -16.27
N VAL A 162 7.85 18.59 -16.01
CA VAL A 162 9.03 18.75 -16.89
C VAL A 162 10.34 18.70 -16.11
N LYS A 163 11.34 18.04 -16.70
CA LYS A 163 12.74 18.06 -16.28
C LYS A 163 13.50 19.12 -17.06
N ARG A 164 14.26 19.94 -16.32
CA ARG A 164 15.17 20.92 -16.89
C ARG A 164 16.53 20.28 -17.14
N ILE A 165 16.91 20.16 -18.41
CA ILE A 165 18.23 19.66 -18.81
C ILE A 165 19.03 20.82 -19.41
N LYS A 166 20.28 20.95 -18.98
CA LYS A 166 21.19 21.94 -19.56
C LYS A 166 21.74 21.37 -20.86
N SER A 167 21.55 22.07 -21.98
CA SER A 167 22.12 21.64 -23.25
C SER A 167 23.65 21.65 -23.15
N PRO A 168 24.35 20.61 -23.65
CA PRO A 168 25.81 20.63 -23.74
C PRO A 168 26.32 21.73 -24.68
N ASP A 169 25.56 21.99 -25.76
CA ASP A 169 25.97 22.86 -26.87
C ASP A 169 25.47 24.30 -26.76
N SER A 170 24.47 24.57 -25.92
CA SER A 170 23.95 25.92 -25.72
C SER A 170 23.80 26.23 -24.23
N ARG A 171 23.96 27.52 -23.84
CA ARG A 171 23.67 27.99 -22.47
C ARG A 171 22.17 28.00 -22.14
N GLU A 172 21.36 27.39 -22.99
CA GLU A 172 19.91 27.33 -22.86
C GLU A 172 19.46 26.07 -22.12
N HIS A 173 18.32 26.20 -21.45
CA HIS A 173 17.67 25.11 -20.75
C HIS A 173 16.64 24.46 -21.68
N GLN A 174 16.77 23.16 -21.90
CA GLN A 174 15.76 22.36 -22.58
C GLN A 174 14.84 21.73 -21.53
N PHE A 175 13.55 21.68 -21.84
CA PHE A 175 12.53 21.09 -20.99
C PHE A 175 12.02 19.82 -21.64
N PHE A 176 12.11 18.71 -20.92
CA PHE A 176 11.63 17.41 -21.35
C PHE A 176 10.55 16.91 -20.41
N PRO A 177 9.54 16.15 -20.90
CA PRO A 177 8.56 15.51 -20.03
C PRO A 177 9.24 14.66 -18.94
N ASP A 178 8.80 14.84 -17.69
CA ASP A 178 9.28 14.02 -16.58
C ASP A 178 8.42 12.75 -16.45
N TYR A 179 8.84 11.67 -17.10
CA TYR A 179 8.13 10.39 -17.05
C TYR A 179 8.09 9.75 -15.67
N VAL A 180 9.10 9.97 -14.82
CA VAL A 180 9.10 9.42 -13.45
C VAL A 180 8.05 10.14 -12.61
N ALA A 181 7.98 11.47 -12.72
CA ALA A 181 6.94 12.25 -12.02
C ALA A 181 5.54 11.91 -12.54
N ALA A 182 5.38 11.74 -13.85
CA ALA A 182 4.11 11.32 -14.45
C ALA A 182 3.69 9.92 -13.99
N ALA A 183 4.62 8.95 -13.97
CA ALA A 183 4.34 7.60 -13.50
C ALA A 183 3.96 7.60 -12.02
N THR A 184 4.68 8.35 -11.18
CA THR A 184 4.34 8.54 -9.76
C THR A 184 2.91 9.09 -9.61
N LEU A 185 2.52 10.08 -10.44
CA LEU A 185 1.18 10.66 -10.40
C LEU A 185 0.11 9.64 -10.81
N VAL A 186 0.35 8.87 -11.88
CA VAL A 186 -0.55 7.80 -12.35
C VAL A 186 -0.76 6.77 -11.25
N LEU A 187 0.31 6.26 -10.65
CA LEU A 187 0.26 5.26 -9.58
C LEU A 187 -0.44 5.81 -8.33
N LYS A 188 -0.22 7.09 -8.00
CA LYS A 188 -0.93 7.74 -6.91
C LYS A 188 -2.43 7.78 -7.17
N GLN A 189 -2.87 8.22 -8.34
CA GLN A 189 -4.29 8.29 -8.68
C GLN A 189 -4.94 6.90 -8.70
N PHE A 190 -4.24 5.87 -9.16
CA PHE A 190 -4.71 4.48 -9.04
C PHE A 190 -4.90 4.06 -7.57
N ARG A 191 -3.86 4.22 -6.73
CA ARG A 191 -3.87 3.76 -5.33
C ARG A 191 -4.86 4.54 -4.45
N GLU A 192 -5.16 5.79 -4.80
CA GLU A 192 -6.16 6.61 -4.12
C GLU A 192 -7.60 6.31 -4.61
N GLY A 193 -7.76 5.40 -5.59
CA GLY A 193 -9.06 4.99 -6.12
C GLY A 193 -9.64 5.96 -7.15
N GLY A 194 -8.81 6.83 -7.75
CA GLY A 194 -9.22 7.76 -8.81
C GLY A 194 -9.78 7.04 -10.04
N LEU A 195 -9.25 5.84 -10.33
CA LEU A 195 -9.74 4.93 -11.38
C LEU A 195 -10.89 4.02 -10.89
N GLY A 196 -11.49 4.31 -9.74
CA GLY A 196 -12.51 3.48 -9.11
C GLY A 196 -11.95 2.22 -8.45
N PRO A 197 -12.82 1.34 -7.91
CA PRO A 197 -12.39 0.10 -7.29
C PRO A 197 -11.88 -0.88 -8.35
N VAL A 198 -10.73 -1.48 -8.07
CA VAL A 198 -10.06 -2.49 -8.91
C VAL A 198 -9.63 -3.65 -8.02
N LEU A 199 -9.91 -4.87 -8.48
CA LEU A 199 -9.51 -6.12 -7.84
C LEU A 199 -8.56 -6.83 -8.80
N LEU A 200 -7.28 -6.93 -8.42
CA LEU A 200 -6.23 -7.47 -9.29
C LEU A 200 -6.16 -9.01 -9.31
N GLU A 201 -6.93 -9.67 -8.45
CA GLU A 201 -6.99 -11.13 -8.37
C GLU A 201 -8.20 -11.67 -9.13
N ASP A 202 -7.97 -12.74 -9.88
CA ASP A 202 -9.00 -13.54 -10.51
C ASP A 202 -9.45 -14.62 -9.50
N PHE A 203 -10.77 -14.84 -9.36
CA PHE A 203 -11.35 -15.84 -8.45
C PHE A 203 -11.90 -17.04 -9.19
#